data_AF-A0A958T935-F1
#
_entry.id   AF-A0A958T935-F1
#
_cell.length_a   1.000
_cell.length_b   1.000
_cell.length_c   1.000
_cell.angle_alpha   90.00
_cell.angle_beta   90.00
_cell.angle_gamma   90.00
#
_symmetry.space_group_name_H-M   'P 1'
#
loop_
_entity.id
_entity.type
_entity.pdbx_description
1 polymer ?
#
loop_
_entity_poly.entity_id
_entity_poly.type
_entity_poly.pdbx_seq_one_letter_code
_entity_poly.pdbx_strand_id
1 'polypeptide(L)' 'TIFVTTHYMDEAEYCDRVSIMVEGKIEALDTPKKLKEQFKVDSMNDVFLKLARIPSPTLPKGKRENTDCN' A
#
# COMPACT_ATOMS: atom_id res chain seq x y z
N THR A 1 0.34 -3.09 18.81
CA THR A 1 0.58 -2.52 17.47
C THR A 1 1.94 -1.87 17.47
N ILE A 2 2.86 -2.38 16.64
CA ILE A 2 4.21 -1.83 16.49
C ILE A 2 4.24 -1.10 15.15
N PHE A 3 4.74 0.13 15.14
CA PHE A 3 4.95 0.89 13.91
C PHE A 3 6.44 0.86 13.58
N VAL A 4 6.76 0.32 12.42
CA VAL A 4 8.14 0.25 11.92
C VAL A 4 8.23 1.13 10.68
N THR A 5 9.19 2.05 10.67
CA THR A 5 9.54 2.83 9.49
C THR A 5 10.88 2.34 8.99
N THR A 6 10.85 1.54 7.94
CA THR A 6 12.04 1.00 7.29
C THR A 6 12.10 1.49 5.85
N HIS A 7 13.32 1.70 5.36
CA HIS A 7 13.57 1.94 3.94
C HIS A 7 13.71 0.62 3.17
N TYR A 8 13.84 -0.51 3.89
CA TYR A 8 13.83 -1.84 3.30
C TYR A 8 12.40 -2.29 3.06
N MET A 9 11.95 -2.08 1.83
CA MET A 9 10.58 -2.44 1.42
C MET A 9 10.30 -3.94 1.47
N ASP A 10 11.34 -4.80 1.47
CA ASP A 10 11.23 -6.23 1.72
C ASP A 10 10.79 -6.55 3.15
N GLU A 11 11.26 -5.80 4.16
CA GLU A 11 10.81 -5.97 5.55
C GLU A 11 9.35 -5.54 5.72
N ALA A 12 8.92 -4.52 4.97
CA ALA A 12 7.54 -4.05 4.97
C ALA A 12 6.56 -5.09 4.38
N GLU A 13 7.03 -6.01 3.52
CA GLU A 13 6.21 -7.09 2.99
C GLU A 13 5.78 -8.13 4.04
N TYR A 14 6.54 -8.25 5.13
CA TYR A 14 6.20 -9.15 6.24
C TYR A 14 5.13 -8.56 7.18
N CYS A 15 4.76 -7.29 7.01
CA CYS A 15 3.79 -6.63 7.85
C CYS A 15 2.35 -6.93 7.39
N ASP A 16 1.43 -7.02 8.35
CA ASP A 16 -0.01 -7.23 8.06
C ASP A 16 -0.59 -6.12 7.18
N ARG A 17 -0.11 -4.89 7.35
CA ARG A 17 -0.55 -3.71 6.60
C ARG A 17 0.62 -2.74 6.41
N VAL A 18 0.72 -2.18 5.21
CA VAL A 18 1.74 -1.18 4.87
C VAL A 18 1.06 0.12 4.49
N SER A 19 1.55 1.23 5.05
CA SER A 19 1.14 2.57 4.69
C SER A 19 2.29 3.30 4.02
N ILE A 20 2.04 3.85 2.84
CA ILE A 20 3.01 4.71 2.14
C ILE A 20 2.56 6.15 2.32
N MET A 21 3.45 6.96 2.89
CA MET A 21 3.23 8.37 3.14
C MET A 21 4.08 9.21 2.18
N VAL A 22 3.43 10.12 1.45
CA VAL A 22 4.06 11.06 0.52
C VAL A 22 3.54 12.45 0.85
N GLU A 23 4.44 13.43 1.02
CA GLU A 23 4.08 14.82 1.35
C GLU A 23 3.13 14.98 2.56
N GLY A 24 3.27 14.11 3.56
CA GLY A 24 2.42 14.14 4.77
C GLY A 24 1.01 13.58 4.57
N LYS A 25 0.72 12.96 3.42
CA LYS A 25 -0.54 12.27 3.14
C LYS A 25 -0.32 10.77 2.94
N ILE A 26 -1.29 9.97 3.37
CA ILE A 26 -1.28 8.53 3.14
C ILE A 26 -1.83 8.28 1.74
N GLU A 27 -0.94 7.99 0.80
CA GLU A 27 -1.32 7.71 -0.59
C GLU A 27 -1.76 6.26 -0.78
N ALA A 28 -1.20 5.34 0.01
CA ALA A 28 -1.56 3.93 -0.03
C ALA A 28 -1.59 3.33 1.37
N LEU A 29 -2.59 2.49 1.64
CA LEU A 29 -2.78 1.81 2.92
C LEU A 29 -3.50 0.48 2.68
N ASP A 30 -2.73 -0.58 2.52
CA ASP A 30 -3.30 -1.91 2.28
C ASP A 30 -2.28 -3.01 2.62
N THR A 31 -2.67 -4.26 2.45
CA THR A 31 -1.72 -5.39 2.51
C THR A 31 -0.70 -5.32 1.37
N PRO A 32 0.55 -5.76 1.55
CA PRO A 32 1.56 -5.71 0.50
C PRO A 32 1.15 -6.49 -0.76
N LYS A 33 0.42 -7.61 -0.60
CA LYS A 33 -0.16 -8.36 -1.72
C LYS A 33 -1.14 -7.51 -2.55
N LYS A 34 -2.10 -6.86 -1.89
CA LYS A 34 -3.08 -5.99 -2.58
C LYS A 34 -2.42 -4.80 -3.26
N LEU A 35 -1.39 -4.21 -2.64
CA LEU A 35 -0.64 -3.13 -3.26
C LEU A 35 0.04 -3.62 -4.55
N LYS A 36 0.76 -4.75 -4.50
CA LYS A 36 1.35 -5.35 -5.71
C LYS A 36 0.34 -5.59 -6.82
N GLU A 37 -0.84 -6.14 -6.50
CA GLU A 37 -1.92 -6.39 -7.46
C GLU A 37 -2.51 -5.09 -8.04
N GLN A 38 -2.76 -4.08 -7.20
CA GLN A 38 -3.33 -2.79 -7.61
C GLN A 38 -2.39 -2.04 -8.55
N PHE A 39 -1.10 -2.03 -8.25
CA PHE A 39 -0.09 -1.33 -9.05
C PHE A 39 0.49 -2.18 -10.17
N LYS A 40 0.19 -3.49 -10.23
CA LYS A 40 0.78 -4.48 -11.15
C LYS A 40 2.30 -4.40 -11.14
N VAL A 41 2.89 -4.66 -9.97
CA VAL A 41 4.34 -4.64 -9.77
C VAL A 41 4.77 -5.85 -8.97
N ASP A 42 6.00 -6.30 -9.21
CA ASP A 42 6.56 -7.48 -8.56
C ASP A 42 7.12 -7.17 -7.16
N SER A 43 7.58 -5.93 -6.94
CA SER A 43 8.26 -5.49 -5.71
C SER A 43 7.57 -4.31 -5.04
N MET A 44 7.64 -4.24 -3.71
CA MET A 44 7.16 -3.07 -2.93
C MET A 44 7.94 -1.79 -3.26
N ASN A 45 9.21 -1.91 -3.66
CA ASN A 45 10.00 -0.78 -4.12
C ASN A 45 9.40 -0.12 -5.38
N ASP A 46 8.89 -0.92 -6.32
CA ASP A 46 8.20 -0.39 -7.51
C ASP A 46 6.88 0.30 -7.17
N VAL A 47 6.15 -0.18 -6.16
CA VAL A 47 4.96 0.50 -5.63
C VAL A 47 5.34 1.91 -5.17
N PHE A 48 6.40 2.01 -4.35
CA PHE A 48 6.89 3.30 -3.85
C PHE A 48 7.36 4.22 -4.98
N LEU A 49 8.13 3.70 -5.95
CA LEU A 49 8.58 4.47 -7.10
C LEU A 49 7.42 5.01 -7.95
N LYS A 50 6.35 4.22 -8.14
CA LYS A 50 5.14 4.68 -8.84
C LYS A 50 4.44 5.81 -8.09
N LEU A 51 4.26 5.65 -6.78
CA LEU A 51 3.60 6.64 -5.91
C LEU A 51 4.41 7.94 -5.80
N ALA A 52 5.73 7.85 -5.68
CA ALA A 52 6.60 9.01 -5.50
C ALA A 52 6.86 9.78 -6.80
N ARG A 53 6.89 9.09 -7.96
CA ARG A 53 7.12 9.75 -9.28
C ARG A 53 5.86 10.37 -9.86
N ILE A 54 4.70 9.82 -9.56
CA ILE A 54 3.42 10.29 -10.06
C ILE A 54 2.46 10.30 -8.87
N PRO A 55 2.14 11.46 -8.28
CA PRO A 55 0.96 11.56 -7.43
C PRO A 55 -0.26 11.33 -8.34
N SER A 56 -0.62 10.05 -8.54
CA SER A 56 -1.76 9.68 -9.37
C SER A 56 -3.04 9.91 -8.56
N PRO A 57 -4.02 10.66 -9.09
CA PRO A 57 -5.26 10.91 -8.40
C PRO A 57 -6.02 9.58 -8.25
N THR A 58 -6.32 9.25 -7.00
CA THR A 58 -7.35 8.27 -6.57
C THR A 58 -7.07 6.80 -6.89
N LEU A 59 -6.39 6.12 -5.96
CA LEU A 59 -6.65 4.70 -5.76
C LEU A 59 -8.09 4.52 -5.24
N PRO A 60 -8.84 3.52 -5.74
CA PRO A 60 -10.19 3.26 -5.28
C PRO A 60 -10.14 2.87 -3.79
N LYS A 61 -10.64 3.76 -2.93
CA LYS A 61 -10.82 3.48 -1.50
C LYS A 61 -11.66 2.21 -1.35
N GLY A 62 -11.03 1.18 -0.80
CA GLY A 62 -11.63 0.03 -0.12
C GLY A 62 -12.91 -0.51 -0.75
N LYS A 63 -12.81 -1.67 -1.40
CA LYS A 63 -13.90 -2.64 -1.32
C LYS A 63 -14.13 -2.93 0.17
N ARG A 64 -15.12 -2.25 0.75
CA ARG A 64 -15.89 -2.80 1.85
C ARG A 64 -16.47 -4.08 1.26
N GLU A 65 -15.84 -5.21 1.54
CA GLU A 65 -16.52 -6.49 1.41
C GLU A 65 -17.47 -6.57 2.61
N ASN A 66 -18.62 -5.92 2.45
CA ASN A 66 -19.82 -6.29 3.18
C ASN A 66 -20.40 -7.50 2.45
N THR A 67 -19.87 -8.68 2.74
CA THR A 67 -20.68 -9.89 2.68
C THR A 67 -21.48 -9.92 3.96
N ASP A 68 -22.55 -9.13 3.94
CA ASP A 68 -23.67 -9.28 4.83
C ASP A 68 -24.12 -10.75 4.80
N CYS A 69 -24.25 -11.32 5.99
CA CYS A 69 -24.73 -12.66 6.25
C CYS A 69 -25.99 -12.95 5.44
N ASN A 70 -26.00 -14.06 4.69
CA ASN A 70 -27.23 -14.75 4.31
C ASN A 70 -27.32 -16.07 5.06
#